data_AF-A0A507WFH3-F1
#
_entry.id   AF-A0A507WFH3-F1
#
_cell.length_a   1.000
_cell.length_b   1.000
_cell.length_c   1.000
_cell.angle_alpha   90.00
_cell.angle_beta   90.00
_cell.angle_gamma   90.00
#
_symmetry.space_group_name_H-M   'P 1'
#
loop_
_entity.id
_entity.type
_entity.pdbx_description
1 polymer ?
#
loop_
_entity_poly.entity_id
_entity_poly.type
_entity_poly.pdbx_seq_one_letter_code
_entity_poly.pdbx_strand_id
1 'polypeptide(L)'
;MLSGKVWPIHPSPAEDELLSSWLTRIARLNYTKLHTLVSIAFPNTAIWNRDIDRSASPVFLRQLAARSGKDLHQVRQTTLNTFAYSLGSSIRGRGNDRWIMSAGIYHRTRKQPWLGYCPLCLAEDLDPYFRRRWRLAFYTVCHRHSVLLLDRCPQCQSVIQFFRHDLGDRNKPAPLTLNLCFHCQFDLSRAPAYGDAWSDWRVQQDMSVLGGLFDLGYLSNFTGEFQYNYLYLDVLHHLARCLASRLGQPLWQISRQMANLPAHNIPAQFRYIEQMDISTRHELVTTTIWLLHEWPSRLLHVCTQAHMKSSTLFRDWPRAPYWFASAIFPKLYSPNQHISLEEISEAIAYCHRHYIPVNTVQVAKVLGLNGSKRISEFLRLLNL
;
A
#
# COMPACT_ATOMS: atom_id res chain seq x y z
N MET A 1 -46.21 -13.90 -10.63
CA MET A 1 -45.16 -14.90 -10.36
C MET A 1 -43.81 -14.22 -10.45
N LEU A 2 -42.93 -14.40 -9.45
CA LEU A 2 -41.53 -14.00 -9.58
C LEU A 2 -40.90 -14.89 -10.67
N SER A 3 -40.30 -14.30 -11.71
CA SER A 3 -39.77 -15.03 -12.87
C SER A 3 -38.61 -15.98 -12.55
N GLY A 4 -38.13 -16.00 -11.29
CA GLY A 4 -36.94 -16.75 -10.85
C GLY A 4 -35.61 -16.23 -11.44
N LYS A 5 -35.65 -15.17 -12.25
CA LYS A 5 -34.48 -14.61 -12.94
C LYS A 5 -33.65 -13.72 -12.00
N VAL A 6 -34.32 -12.84 -11.25
CA VAL A 6 -33.72 -11.87 -10.32
C VAL A 6 -34.02 -12.28 -8.88
N TRP A 7 -33.13 -11.97 -7.93
CA TRP A 7 -33.40 -12.17 -6.51
C TRP A 7 -34.61 -11.33 -6.04
N PRO A 8 -35.43 -11.81 -5.08
CA PRO A 8 -36.57 -11.05 -4.57
C PRO A 8 -36.16 -9.67 -4.02
N ILE A 9 -35.11 -9.62 -3.20
CA ILE A 9 -34.55 -8.37 -2.67
C ILE A 9 -33.15 -8.17 -3.27
N HIS A 10 -32.94 -7.06 -3.96
CA HIS A 10 -31.72 -6.80 -4.72
C HIS A 10 -31.34 -5.31 -4.62
N PRO A 11 -30.81 -4.89 -3.45
CA PRO A 11 -30.39 -3.50 -3.25
C PRO A 11 -29.35 -3.09 -4.28
N SER A 12 -29.37 -1.82 -4.67
CA SER A 12 -28.24 -1.24 -5.39
C SER A 12 -26.99 -1.27 -4.48
N PRO A 13 -25.79 -1.43 -5.05
CA PRO A 13 -24.56 -1.22 -4.29
C PRO A 13 -24.57 0.16 -3.62
N ALA A 14 -24.11 0.23 -2.38
CA ALA A 14 -23.84 1.50 -1.73
C ALA A 14 -22.60 2.18 -2.34
N GLU A 15 -22.42 3.46 -2.02
CA GLU A 15 -21.28 4.24 -2.47
C GLU A 15 -19.96 3.60 -2.02
N ASP A 16 -19.02 3.42 -2.95
CA ASP A 16 -17.73 2.80 -2.70
C ASP A 16 -17.82 1.40 -2.05
N GLU A 17 -18.92 0.67 -2.20
CA GLU A 17 -19.10 -0.61 -1.52
C GLU A 17 -18.26 -1.75 -2.14
N LEU A 18 -17.65 -2.59 -1.29
CA LEU A 18 -16.95 -3.81 -1.72
C LEU A 18 -17.91 -4.85 -2.29
N LEU A 19 -17.49 -5.56 -3.35
CA LEU A 19 -18.22 -6.69 -3.93
C LEU A 19 -18.62 -7.72 -2.87
N SER A 20 -17.70 -8.11 -1.99
CA SER A 20 -17.98 -9.04 -0.89
C SER A 20 -18.96 -8.49 0.14
N SER A 21 -18.91 -7.18 0.44
CA SER A 21 -19.88 -6.50 1.31
C SER A 21 -21.28 -6.53 0.69
N TRP A 22 -21.37 -6.12 -0.57
CA TRP A 22 -22.64 -6.05 -1.30
C TRP A 22 -23.30 -7.42 -1.42
N LEU A 23 -22.54 -8.47 -1.78
CA LEU A 23 -23.05 -9.84 -1.81
C LEU A 23 -23.56 -10.31 -0.45
N THR A 24 -22.86 -9.95 0.63
CA THR A 24 -23.28 -10.28 2.01
C THR A 24 -24.60 -9.59 2.37
N ARG A 25 -24.77 -8.31 1.99
CA ARG A 25 -26.03 -7.58 2.18
C ARG A 25 -27.18 -8.15 1.37
N ILE A 26 -26.96 -8.54 0.11
CA ILE A 26 -27.98 -9.22 -0.69
C ILE A 26 -28.44 -10.50 0.01
N ALA A 27 -27.51 -11.34 0.46
CA ALA A 27 -27.86 -12.58 1.17
C ALA A 27 -28.67 -12.33 2.44
N ARG A 28 -28.17 -11.40 3.28
CA ARG A 28 -28.85 -10.96 4.50
C ARG A 28 -30.28 -10.50 4.24
N LEU A 29 -30.48 -9.62 3.26
CA LEU A 29 -31.80 -9.07 2.95
C LEU A 29 -32.78 -10.11 2.38
N ASN A 30 -32.28 -11.15 1.72
CA ASN A 30 -33.10 -12.29 1.29
C ASN A 30 -33.24 -13.37 2.39
N TYR A 31 -32.87 -13.07 3.64
CA TYR A 31 -32.94 -13.98 4.78
C TYR A 31 -32.26 -15.34 4.51
N THR A 32 -31.15 -15.32 3.77
CA THR A 32 -30.43 -16.52 3.38
C THR A 32 -28.96 -16.39 3.73
N LYS A 33 -28.33 -17.53 3.99
CA LYS A 33 -26.89 -17.58 4.24
C LYS A 33 -26.15 -17.23 2.96
N LEU A 34 -25.08 -16.46 3.08
CA LEU A 34 -24.28 -16.05 1.94
C LEU A 34 -23.75 -17.23 1.13
N HIS A 35 -23.29 -18.28 1.81
CA HIS A 35 -22.86 -19.51 1.15
C HIS A 35 -24.00 -20.17 0.35
N THR A 36 -25.21 -20.24 0.91
CA THR A 36 -26.38 -20.83 0.27
C THR A 36 -26.81 -20.03 -0.95
N LEU A 37 -26.91 -18.70 -0.83
CA LEU A 37 -27.24 -17.82 -1.95
C LEU A 37 -26.24 -17.98 -3.09
N VAL A 38 -24.94 -17.99 -2.76
CA VAL A 38 -23.86 -18.13 -3.74
C VAL A 38 -23.88 -19.50 -4.40
N SER A 39 -24.07 -20.59 -3.65
CA SER A 39 -24.08 -21.94 -4.22
C SER A 39 -25.26 -22.18 -5.17
N ILE A 40 -26.41 -21.59 -4.87
CA ILE A 40 -27.61 -21.68 -5.72
C ILE A 40 -27.45 -20.80 -6.97
N ALA A 41 -26.97 -19.56 -6.79
CA ALA A 41 -26.87 -18.61 -7.90
C ALA A 41 -25.67 -18.86 -8.81
N PHE A 42 -24.57 -19.40 -8.27
CA PHE A 42 -23.27 -19.53 -8.93
C PHE A 42 -22.59 -20.88 -8.59
N PRO A 43 -23.19 -22.03 -8.97
CA PRO A 43 -22.74 -23.37 -8.52
C PRO A 43 -21.28 -23.69 -8.86
N ASN A 44 -20.73 -23.12 -9.93
CA ASN A 44 -19.35 -23.36 -10.38
C ASN A 44 -18.35 -22.30 -9.90
N THR A 45 -18.74 -21.40 -9.00
CA THR A 45 -17.88 -20.30 -8.55
C THR A 45 -17.46 -20.47 -7.09
N ALA A 46 -16.19 -20.79 -6.88
CA ALA A 46 -15.59 -20.86 -5.55
C ALA A 46 -15.24 -19.46 -5.01
N ILE A 47 -16.26 -18.68 -4.61
CA ILE A 47 -16.13 -17.29 -4.16
C ILE A 47 -15.12 -17.15 -3.01
N TRP A 48 -15.21 -17.99 -1.97
CA TRP A 48 -14.41 -17.78 -0.73
C TRP A 48 -13.03 -18.43 -0.73
N ASN A 49 -12.68 -19.18 -1.77
CA ASN A 49 -11.32 -19.71 -1.93
C ASN A 49 -10.36 -18.66 -2.51
N ARG A 50 -10.90 -17.55 -3.02
CA ARG A 50 -10.14 -16.45 -3.61
C ARG A 50 -10.64 -15.12 -3.07
N ASP A 51 -9.86 -14.09 -3.31
CA ASP A 51 -10.22 -12.73 -2.99
C ASP A 51 -11.11 -12.18 -4.11
N ILE A 52 -12.43 -12.30 -3.95
CA ILE A 52 -13.38 -11.90 -5.00
C ILE A 52 -13.33 -10.42 -5.33
N ASP A 53 -12.98 -9.57 -4.36
CA ASP A 53 -12.95 -8.13 -4.53
C ASP A 53 -11.91 -7.73 -5.60
N ARG A 54 -10.85 -8.54 -5.78
CA ARG A 54 -9.84 -8.36 -6.84
C ARG A 54 -9.97 -9.31 -8.03
N SER A 55 -10.46 -10.54 -7.80
CA SER A 55 -10.33 -11.65 -8.77
C SER A 55 -11.64 -12.12 -9.39
N ALA A 56 -12.73 -11.38 -9.18
CA ALA A 56 -14.02 -11.66 -9.82
C ALA A 56 -13.88 -11.73 -11.35
N SER A 57 -14.32 -12.85 -11.93
CA SER A 57 -14.24 -13.04 -13.38
C SER A 57 -15.32 -12.21 -14.10
N PRO A 58 -15.09 -11.78 -15.35
CA PRO A 58 -16.12 -11.09 -16.13
C PRO A 58 -17.41 -11.90 -16.29
N VAL A 59 -17.31 -13.24 -16.34
CA VAL A 59 -18.46 -14.14 -16.38
C VAL A 59 -19.27 -14.04 -15.09
N PHE A 60 -18.59 -14.11 -13.93
CA PHE A 60 -19.25 -13.97 -12.63
C PHE A 60 -19.95 -12.61 -12.49
N LEU A 61 -19.29 -11.51 -12.87
CA LEU A 61 -19.87 -10.17 -12.79
C LEU A 61 -21.12 -10.02 -13.69
N ARG A 62 -21.12 -10.62 -14.89
CA ARG A 62 -22.32 -10.65 -15.75
C ARG A 62 -23.46 -11.46 -15.15
N GLN A 63 -23.17 -12.61 -14.56
CA GLN A 63 -24.19 -13.40 -13.86
C GLN A 63 -24.74 -12.64 -12.65
N LEU A 64 -23.89 -11.97 -11.89
CA LEU A 64 -24.29 -11.15 -10.76
C LEU A 64 -25.16 -9.97 -11.19
N ALA A 65 -24.80 -9.28 -12.27
CA ALA A 65 -25.63 -8.22 -12.88
C ALA A 65 -27.03 -8.74 -13.24
N ALA A 66 -27.11 -9.88 -13.92
CA ALA A 66 -28.38 -10.51 -14.28
C ALA A 66 -29.22 -10.92 -13.05
N ARG A 67 -28.60 -11.48 -12.00
CA ARG A 67 -29.28 -11.92 -10.77
C ARG A 67 -29.72 -10.78 -9.85
N SER A 68 -29.00 -9.67 -9.87
CA SER A 68 -29.30 -8.46 -9.07
C SER A 68 -30.14 -7.44 -9.82
N GLY A 69 -30.36 -7.62 -11.13
CA GLY A 69 -31.03 -6.64 -11.97
C GLY A 69 -30.27 -5.31 -12.09
N LYS A 70 -28.95 -5.30 -11.85
CA LYS A 70 -28.10 -4.11 -11.91
C LYS A 70 -27.31 -4.07 -13.20
N ASP A 71 -26.93 -2.86 -13.61
CA ASP A 71 -26.06 -2.69 -14.76
C ASP A 71 -24.65 -3.27 -14.49
N LEU A 72 -24.03 -3.83 -15.52
CA LEU A 72 -22.72 -4.46 -15.40
C LEU A 72 -21.63 -3.46 -14.97
N HIS A 73 -21.74 -2.19 -15.36
CA HIS A 73 -20.84 -1.13 -14.90
C HIS A 73 -20.96 -0.92 -13.39
N GLN A 74 -22.19 -0.81 -12.85
CA GLN A 74 -22.41 -0.68 -11.40
C GLN A 74 -21.83 -1.88 -10.63
N VAL A 75 -22.02 -3.09 -11.15
CA VAL A 75 -21.44 -4.30 -10.54
C VAL A 75 -19.91 -4.26 -10.58
N ARG A 76 -19.30 -3.86 -11.70
CA ARG A 76 -17.84 -3.68 -11.81
C ARG A 76 -17.31 -2.63 -10.85
N GLN A 77 -18.07 -1.57 -10.58
CA GLN A 77 -17.70 -0.53 -9.61
C GLN A 77 -17.56 -1.07 -8.18
N THR A 78 -18.14 -2.21 -7.83
CA THR A 78 -17.92 -2.84 -6.51
C THR A 78 -16.55 -3.54 -6.38
N THR A 79 -15.81 -3.68 -7.48
CA THR A 79 -14.50 -4.38 -7.51
C THR A 79 -13.32 -3.43 -7.32
N LEU A 80 -12.21 -3.96 -6.81
CA LEU A 80 -10.95 -3.23 -6.65
C LEU A 80 -10.28 -2.93 -7.99
N ASN A 81 -10.61 -3.63 -9.07
CA ASN A 81 -10.05 -3.42 -10.40
C ASN A 81 -10.25 -2.00 -10.94
N THR A 82 -11.25 -1.29 -10.43
CA THR A 82 -11.48 0.13 -10.78
C THR A 82 -10.38 1.07 -10.29
N PHE A 83 -9.58 0.68 -9.29
CA PHE A 83 -8.44 1.45 -8.83
C PHE A 83 -7.19 1.27 -9.73
N ALA A 84 -7.19 0.30 -10.65
CA ALA A 84 -6.01 -0.06 -11.44
C ALA A 84 -5.39 1.15 -12.18
N TYR A 85 -6.24 2.00 -12.78
CA TYR A 85 -5.79 3.20 -13.49
C TYR A 85 -5.15 4.21 -12.52
N SER A 86 -5.84 4.57 -11.44
CA SER A 86 -5.34 5.55 -10.47
C SER A 86 -4.08 5.08 -9.75
N LEU A 87 -3.90 3.76 -9.57
CA LEU A 87 -2.71 3.16 -8.98
C LEU A 87 -1.58 2.93 -10.01
N GLY A 88 -1.81 3.17 -11.30
CA GLY A 88 -0.86 2.92 -12.38
C GLY A 88 -0.41 1.45 -12.46
N SER A 89 -1.26 0.51 -12.02
CA SER A 89 -0.90 -0.91 -11.94
C SER A 89 -2.06 -1.81 -12.33
N SER A 90 -1.76 -2.88 -13.07
CA SER A 90 -2.72 -3.94 -13.34
C SER A 90 -2.95 -4.74 -12.05
N ILE A 91 -4.18 -4.81 -11.56
CA ILE A 91 -4.55 -5.72 -10.47
C ILE A 91 -4.69 -7.11 -11.07
N ARG A 92 -3.73 -7.99 -10.76
CA ARG A 92 -3.56 -9.30 -11.42
C ARG A 92 -4.48 -10.37 -10.84
N GLY A 93 -5.05 -10.13 -9.66
CA GLY A 93 -5.87 -11.09 -8.93
C GLY A 93 -5.09 -12.31 -8.39
N ARG A 94 -3.77 -12.34 -8.59
CA ARG A 94 -2.82 -13.36 -8.13
C ARG A 94 -1.55 -12.68 -7.61
N GLY A 95 -0.95 -13.23 -6.55
CA GLY A 95 0.21 -12.61 -5.89
C GLY A 95 -0.18 -11.38 -5.05
N ASN A 96 0.78 -10.49 -4.83
CA ASN A 96 0.57 -9.21 -4.14
C ASN A 96 0.44 -8.11 -5.20
N ASP A 97 -0.67 -7.37 -5.16
CA ASP A 97 -0.91 -6.21 -5.98
C ASP A 97 -0.50 -4.96 -5.20
N ARG A 98 0.14 -4.01 -5.86
CA ARG A 98 0.62 -2.78 -5.23
C ARG A 98 -0.54 -2.02 -4.60
N TRP A 99 -0.36 -1.57 -3.36
CA TRP A 99 -1.34 -0.82 -2.59
C TRP A 99 -2.66 -1.54 -2.30
N ILE A 100 -2.84 -2.79 -2.75
CA ILE A 100 -4.03 -3.57 -2.45
C ILE A 100 -3.69 -4.55 -1.33
N MET A 101 -4.32 -4.37 -0.17
CA MET A 101 -4.19 -5.29 0.95
C MET A 101 -4.57 -6.70 0.51
N SER A 102 -3.72 -7.68 0.77
CA SER A 102 -4.01 -9.08 0.41
C SER A 102 -4.98 -9.70 1.39
N ALA A 103 -5.96 -10.46 0.91
CA ALA A 103 -6.87 -11.22 1.75
C ALA A 103 -6.19 -12.33 2.58
N GLY A 104 -4.93 -12.68 2.30
CA GLY A 104 -4.16 -13.65 3.10
C GLY A 104 -4.87 -14.99 3.28
N ILE A 105 -5.54 -15.49 2.23
CA ILE A 105 -6.45 -16.63 2.31
C ILE A 105 -5.65 -17.94 2.43
N TYR A 106 -5.80 -18.62 3.57
CA TYR A 106 -5.32 -19.99 3.79
C TYR A 106 -6.49 -20.88 4.24
N HIS A 107 -6.80 -21.94 3.49
CA HIS A 107 -8.01 -22.77 3.70
C HIS A 107 -9.27 -21.96 4.02
N ARG A 108 -9.54 -20.89 3.25
CA ARG A 108 -10.68 -19.96 3.40
C ARG A 108 -10.63 -19.07 4.66
N THR A 109 -9.66 -19.26 5.55
CA THR A 109 -9.42 -18.38 6.70
C THR A 109 -8.54 -17.22 6.30
N ARG A 110 -8.71 -16.07 6.96
CA ARG A 110 -7.85 -14.91 6.79
C ARG A 110 -7.14 -14.71 8.12
N LYS A 111 -5.81 -14.77 8.13
CA LYS A 111 -4.99 -14.55 9.34
C LYS A 111 -4.34 -13.17 9.37
N GLN A 112 -4.30 -12.49 8.23
CA GLN A 112 -3.68 -11.19 8.05
C GLN A 112 -4.74 -10.09 7.99
N PRO A 113 -4.42 -8.87 8.45
CA PRO A 113 -5.26 -7.71 8.22
C PRO A 113 -5.40 -7.47 6.72
N TRP A 114 -6.62 -7.61 6.21
CA TRP A 114 -6.91 -7.49 4.78
C TRP A 114 -7.87 -6.34 4.46
N LEU A 115 -8.51 -5.79 5.49
CA LEU A 115 -9.57 -4.80 5.39
C LEU A 115 -9.50 -3.90 6.63
N GLY A 116 -9.41 -2.60 6.41
CA GLY A 116 -9.68 -1.61 7.45
C GLY A 116 -11.17 -1.28 7.58
N TYR A 117 -11.53 -0.52 8.61
CA TYR A 117 -12.85 0.09 8.74
C TYR A 117 -12.77 1.35 9.59
N CYS A 118 -13.71 2.27 9.36
CA CYS A 118 -13.92 3.42 10.22
C CYS A 118 -15.16 3.14 11.10
N PRO A 119 -15.04 3.17 12.44
CA PRO A 119 -16.20 2.94 13.31
C PRO A 119 -17.29 3.99 13.13
N LEU A 120 -16.91 5.26 12.89
CA LEU A 120 -17.84 6.37 12.70
C LEU A 120 -18.62 6.23 11.39
N CYS A 121 -17.98 5.84 10.28
CA CYS A 121 -18.70 5.50 9.05
C CYS A 121 -19.73 4.38 9.29
N LEU A 122 -19.35 3.31 9.99
CA LEU A 122 -20.27 2.21 10.28
C LEU A 122 -21.43 2.63 11.20
N ALA A 123 -21.23 3.63 12.08
CA ALA A 123 -22.28 4.16 12.96
C ALA A 123 -23.27 5.08 12.23
N GLU A 124 -22.79 5.84 11.24
CA GLU A 124 -23.60 6.73 10.41
C GLU A 124 -24.41 5.99 9.33
N ASP A 125 -23.89 4.87 8.85
CA ASP A 125 -24.54 4.09 7.79
C ASP A 125 -25.86 3.49 8.31
N LEU A 126 -26.99 3.85 7.69
CA LEU A 126 -28.31 3.25 8.00
C LEU A 126 -28.32 1.72 7.86
N ASP A 127 -27.56 1.22 6.89
CA ASP A 127 -27.29 -0.20 6.67
C ASP A 127 -25.78 -0.38 6.51
N PRO A 128 -25.03 -0.69 7.59
CA PRO A 128 -23.57 -0.69 7.57
C PRO A 128 -22.96 -1.58 6.48
N TYR A 129 -21.95 -1.05 5.80
CA TYR A 129 -21.26 -1.75 4.70
C TYR A 129 -19.76 -1.45 4.70
N PHE A 130 -18.98 -2.31 4.04
CA PHE A 130 -17.53 -2.15 3.94
C PHE A 130 -17.12 -1.56 2.61
N ARG A 131 -16.26 -0.54 2.66
CA ARG A 131 -15.86 0.28 1.52
C ARG A 131 -14.63 -0.27 0.81
N ARG A 132 -14.52 -0.05 -0.50
CA ARG A 132 -13.40 -0.52 -1.33
C ARG A 132 -12.11 0.17 -0.96
N ARG A 133 -12.13 1.48 -0.69
CA ARG A 133 -10.92 2.22 -0.30
C ARG A 133 -10.30 1.70 0.99
N TRP A 134 -11.06 1.03 1.86
CA TRP A 134 -10.53 0.37 3.05
C TRP A 134 -9.67 -0.87 2.77
N ARG A 135 -9.57 -1.31 1.50
CA ARG A 135 -8.62 -2.32 1.02
C ARG A 135 -7.31 -1.69 0.52
N LEU A 136 -7.20 -0.36 0.48
CA LEU A 136 -5.99 0.32 0.02
C LEU A 136 -5.00 0.45 1.18
N ALA A 137 -3.78 -0.05 1.00
CA ALA A 137 -2.78 -0.11 2.06
C ALA A 137 -2.28 1.28 2.51
N PHE A 138 -2.35 2.31 1.67
CA PHE A 138 -2.07 3.70 2.07
C PHE A 138 -3.25 4.39 2.76
N TYR A 139 -4.48 3.87 2.60
CA TYR A 139 -5.68 4.45 3.18
C TYR A 139 -5.78 4.02 4.64
N THR A 140 -5.04 4.72 5.49
CA THR A 140 -4.92 4.39 6.93
C THR A 140 -5.76 5.29 7.82
N VAL A 141 -6.16 6.46 7.30
CA VAL A 141 -7.04 7.43 7.98
C VAL A 141 -8.31 7.59 7.16
N CYS A 142 -9.47 7.66 7.83
CA CYS A 142 -10.71 7.99 7.17
C CYS A 142 -10.72 9.47 6.77
N HIS A 143 -10.74 9.80 5.48
CA HIS A 143 -10.78 11.21 5.02
C HIS A 143 -12.06 11.95 5.45
N ARG A 144 -13.17 11.24 5.70
CA ARG A 144 -14.43 11.85 6.16
C ARG A 144 -14.41 12.23 7.64
N HIS A 145 -13.75 11.42 8.47
CA HIS A 145 -13.82 11.53 9.93
C HIS A 145 -12.48 11.88 10.58
N SER A 146 -11.39 11.88 9.82
CA SER A 146 -10.03 12.15 10.29
C SER A 146 -9.60 11.25 11.45
N VAL A 147 -10.06 10.00 11.46
CA VAL A 147 -9.69 8.98 12.45
C VAL A 147 -8.92 7.84 11.81
N LEU A 148 -8.00 7.25 12.57
CA LEU A 148 -7.27 6.06 12.15
C LEU A 148 -8.27 4.91 11.92
N LEU A 149 -8.11 4.20 10.80
CA LEU A 149 -8.88 2.99 10.58
C LEU A 149 -8.48 1.90 11.58
N LEU A 150 -9.40 0.98 11.84
CA LEU A 150 -9.13 -0.25 12.57
C LEU A 150 -9.14 -1.42 11.60
N ASP A 151 -8.32 -2.44 11.81
CA ASP A 151 -8.28 -3.65 10.96
C ASP A 151 -8.58 -4.95 11.74
N ARG A 152 -8.91 -4.79 13.03
CA ARG A 152 -9.27 -5.83 13.99
C ARG A 152 -10.40 -5.37 14.89
N CYS A 153 -11.13 -6.32 15.43
CA CYS A 153 -12.07 -6.04 16.52
C CYS A 153 -11.29 -5.59 17.78
N PRO A 154 -11.66 -4.47 18.42
CA PRO A 154 -10.95 -4.00 19.61
C PRO A 154 -11.10 -4.96 20.81
N GLN A 155 -12.21 -5.70 20.89
CA GLN A 155 -12.49 -6.59 22.02
C GLN A 155 -11.75 -7.93 21.94
N CYS A 156 -11.70 -8.57 20.76
CA CYS A 156 -11.13 -9.92 20.62
C CYS A 156 -9.96 -10.02 19.62
N GLN A 157 -9.54 -8.90 19.03
CA GLN A 157 -8.39 -8.79 18.13
C GLN A 157 -8.47 -9.65 16.85
N SER A 158 -9.63 -10.25 16.58
CA SER A 158 -9.86 -10.99 15.33
C SER A 158 -9.89 -10.01 14.16
N VAL A 159 -9.29 -10.40 13.04
CA VAL A 159 -9.40 -9.65 11.78
C VAL A 159 -10.86 -9.57 11.34
N ILE A 160 -11.22 -8.53 10.60
CA ILE A 160 -12.60 -8.32 10.17
C ILE A 160 -13.01 -9.39 9.14
N GLN A 161 -14.04 -10.17 9.42
CA GLN A 161 -14.57 -11.18 8.49
C GLN A 161 -16.10 -11.18 8.51
N PHE A 162 -16.71 -10.06 8.13
CA PHE A 162 -18.17 -9.86 8.17
C PHE A 162 -18.99 -10.94 7.43
N PHE A 163 -18.42 -11.62 6.44
CA PHE A 163 -19.09 -12.69 5.68
C PHE A 163 -19.04 -14.07 6.37
N ARG A 164 -18.43 -14.20 7.56
CA ARG A 164 -18.23 -15.50 8.24
C ARG A 164 -19.27 -15.84 9.29
N HIS A 165 -20.21 -14.95 9.61
CA HIS A 165 -21.22 -15.21 10.65
C HIS A 165 -22.08 -16.45 10.38
N ASP A 166 -22.18 -16.86 9.12
CA ASP A 166 -22.99 -18.00 8.68
C ASP A 166 -22.26 -19.36 8.75
N LEU A 167 -20.97 -19.38 9.13
CA LEU A 167 -20.14 -20.58 9.15
C LEU A 167 -20.16 -21.25 10.52
N GLY A 168 -20.35 -22.57 10.54
CA GLY A 168 -20.18 -23.41 11.73
C GLY A 168 -21.48 -23.90 12.37
N ASP A 169 -22.59 -23.17 12.21
CA ASP A 169 -23.90 -23.58 12.71
C ASP A 169 -24.96 -23.42 11.61
N ARG A 170 -25.59 -24.53 11.20
CA ARG A 170 -26.63 -24.54 10.16
C ARG A 170 -27.94 -23.92 10.63
N ASN A 171 -28.21 -23.93 11.92
CA ASN A 171 -29.47 -23.47 12.51
C ASN A 171 -29.39 -22.02 13.01
N LYS A 172 -28.18 -21.49 13.23
CA LYS A 172 -27.99 -20.08 13.56
C LYS A 172 -28.39 -19.18 12.37
N PRO A 173 -29.30 -18.21 12.57
CA PRO A 173 -29.63 -17.23 11.53
C PRO A 173 -28.45 -16.29 11.28
N ALA A 174 -28.32 -15.84 10.04
CA ALA A 174 -27.37 -14.79 9.68
C ALA A 174 -27.70 -13.51 10.46
N PRO A 175 -26.71 -12.76 10.98
CA PRO A 175 -26.96 -11.48 11.61
C PRO A 175 -27.62 -10.51 10.63
N LEU A 176 -28.52 -9.70 11.16
CA LEU A 176 -29.23 -8.67 10.40
C LEU A 176 -28.37 -7.42 10.18
N THR A 177 -27.05 -7.46 10.38
CA THR A 177 -26.15 -6.33 10.09
C THR A 177 -24.72 -6.81 9.90
N LEU A 178 -23.90 -6.03 9.19
CA LEU A 178 -22.51 -6.36 8.85
C LEU A 178 -21.49 -5.80 9.86
N ASN A 179 -21.88 -4.88 10.75
CA ASN A 179 -21.00 -4.24 11.73
C ASN A 179 -20.69 -5.11 12.96
N LEU A 180 -21.21 -6.34 13.07
CA LEU A 180 -20.87 -7.22 14.19
C LEU A 180 -19.58 -8.00 13.91
N CYS A 181 -18.72 -8.11 14.91
CA CYS A 181 -17.55 -8.99 14.87
C CYS A 181 -17.99 -10.46 14.75
N PHE A 182 -17.49 -11.19 13.75
CA PHE A 182 -17.85 -12.61 13.56
C PHE A 182 -17.46 -13.52 14.73
N HIS A 183 -16.41 -13.15 15.47
CA HIS A 183 -15.86 -13.96 16.55
C HIS A 183 -16.54 -13.69 17.89
N CYS A 184 -16.60 -12.42 18.34
CA CYS A 184 -17.14 -12.07 19.66
C CYS A 184 -18.46 -11.28 19.63
N GLN A 185 -19.02 -10.98 18.45
CA GLN A 185 -20.25 -10.20 18.28
C GLN A 185 -20.20 -8.75 18.78
N PHE A 186 -19.02 -8.22 19.14
CA PHE A 186 -18.85 -6.79 19.42
C PHE A 186 -19.29 -5.95 18.21
N ASP A 187 -20.02 -4.88 18.48
CA ASP A 187 -20.42 -3.91 17.46
C ASP A 187 -19.23 -3.01 17.07
N LEU A 188 -18.71 -3.22 15.87
CA LEU A 188 -17.57 -2.48 15.32
C LEU A 188 -17.86 -0.98 15.16
N SER A 189 -19.12 -0.56 15.07
CA SER A 189 -19.51 0.86 15.04
C SER A 189 -19.22 1.57 16.37
N ARG A 190 -19.17 0.81 17.47
CA ARG A 190 -18.86 1.30 18.83
C ARG A 190 -17.38 1.19 19.18
N ALA A 191 -16.53 0.80 18.23
CA ALA A 191 -15.09 0.76 18.46
C ALA A 191 -14.56 2.19 18.70
N PRO A 192 -13.50 2.35 19.51
CA PRO A 192 -12.93 3.65 19.75
C PRO A 192 -12.39 4.27 18.44
N ALA A 193 -12.58 5.57 18.29
CA ALA A 193 -12.11 6.33 17.15
C ALA A 193 -11.03 7.29 17.62
N TYR A 194 -9.78 7.02 17.25
CA TYR A 194 -8.63 7.85 17.62
C TYR A 194 -8.22 8.72 16.44
N GLY A 195 -7.90 9.98 16.72
CA GLY A 195 -7.25 10.86 15.75
C GLY A 195 -5.84 10.35 15.41
N ASP A 196 -5.29 10.87 14.32
CA ASP A 196 -3.89 10.65 13.98
C ASP A 196 -2.97 11.30 15.04
N ALA A 197 -1.97 10.55 15.52
CA ALA A 197 -1.00 11.00 16.51
C ALA A 197 0.11 11.89 15.91
N TRP A 198 0.17 12.03 14.58
CA TRP A 198 1.11 12.91 13.91
C TRP A 198 0.83 14.38 14.23
N SER A 199 1.83 15.14 14.64
CA SER A 199 1.68 16.56 14.99
C SER A 199 1.82 17.52 13.80
N ASP A 200 2.46 17.12 12.69
CA ASP A 200 2.58 17.98 11.50
C ASP A 200 1.26 17.99 10.72
N TRP A 201 0.56 19.12 10.81
CA TRP A 201 -0.73 19.34 10.15
C TRP A 201 -0.67 19.16 8.62
N ARG A 202 0.49 19.41 7.98
CA ARG A 202 0.64 19.23 6.52
C ARG A 202 0.51 17.77 6.14
N VAL A 203 1.05 16.86 6.96
CA VAL A 203 0.91 15.42 6.70
C VAL A 203 -0.51 14.95 6.96
N GLN A 204 -1.17 15.47 8.00
CA GLN A 204 -2.59 15.19 8.22
C GLN A 204 -3.45 15.65 7.03
N GLN A 205 -3.18 16.85 6.49
CA GLN A 205 -3.85 17.36 5.30
C GLN A 205 -3.60 16.46 4.09
N ASP A 206 -2.35 16.09 3.84
CA ASP A 206 -1.97 15.22 2.72
C ASP A 206 -2.57 13.82 2.85
N MET A 207 -2.68 13.27 4.06
CA MET A 207 -3.39 12.01 4.32
C MET A 207 -4.88 12.11 3.99
N SER A 208 -5.52 13.24 4.33
CA SER A 208 -6.92 13.49 3.97
C SER A 208 -7.11 13.62 2.45
N VAL A 209 -6.24 14.38 1.77
CA VAL A 209 -6.24 14.52 0.30
C VAL A 209 -6.01 13.16 -0.38
N LEU A 210 -5.05 12.38 0.10
CA LEU A 210 -4.76 11.04 -0.40
C LEU A 210 -5.97 10.10 -0.23
N GLY A 211 -6.71 10.24 0.87
CA GLY A 211 -7.92 9.46 1.13
C GLY A 211 -9.12 9.88 0.26
N GLY A 212 -9.21 11.17 -0.08
CA GLY A 212 -10.21 11.74 -0.99
C GLY A 212 -9.84 11.66 -2.47
N LEU A 213 -8.69 11.07 -2.82
CA LEU A 213 -8.17 10.96 -4.20
C LEU A 213 -9.22 10.43 -5.18
N PHE A 214 -9.99 9.43 -4.76
CA PHE A 214 -10.99 8.77 -5.62
C PHE A 214 -12.29 9.55 -5.76
N ASP A 215 -12.50 10.57 -4.92
CA ASP A 215 -13.67 11.45 -4.98
C ASP A 215 -13.36 12.69 -5.85
N LEU A 216 -12.13 13.20 -5.78
CA LEU A 216 -11.68 14.38 -6.52
C LEU A 216 -11.11 14.07 -7.91
N GLY A 217 -10.65 12.84 -8.16
CA GLY A 217 -10.08 12.40 -9.44
C GLY A 217 -8.63 12.86 -9.69
N TYR A 218 -8.12 13.83 -8.93
CA TYR A 218 -6.73 14.31 -9.00
C TYR A 218 -6.21 14.79 -7.64
N LEU A 219 -4.89 14.72 -7.46
CA LEU A 219 -4.20 15.27 -6.30
C LEU A 219 -3.84 16.74 -6.60
N SER A 220 -4.61 17.70 -6.06
CA SER A 220 -4.42 19.14 -6.36
C SER A 220 -3.28 19.82 -5.58
N ASN A 221 -2.82 19.21 -4.48
CA ASN A 221 -2.06 19.94 -3.44
C ASN A 221 -0.61 19.52 -3.29
N PHE A 222 -0.20 18.41 -3.88
CA PHE A 222 1.21 18.07 -3.93
C PHE A 222 1.81 18.98 -5.00
N THR A 223 2.83 19.76 -4.63
CA THR A 223 3.55 20.78 -5.44
C THR A 223 3.20 20.76 -6.93
N GLY A 224 2.76 21.90 -7.50
CA GLY A 224 2.21 22.06 -8.86
C GLY A 224 3.02 21.54 -10.08
N GLU A 225 4.00 20.68 -9.85
CA GLU A 225 4.79 19.89 -10.79
C GLU A 225 4.26 18.45 -11.01
N PHE A 226 3.30 17.95 -10.22
CA PHE A 226 2.83 16.55 -10.34
C PHE A 226 1.65 16.39 -11.31
N GLN A 227 1.93 15.92 -12.52
CA GLN A 227 0.88 15.73 -13.54
C GLN A 227 0.10 14.40 -13.41
N TYR A 228 0.57 13.42 -12.61
CA TYR A 228 -0.07 12.10 -12.51
C TYR A 228 -0.01 11.45 -11.12
N ASN A 229 -1.19 11.21 -10.52
CA ASN A 229 -1.34 10.61 -9.18
C ASN A 229 -0.59 9.30 -8.99
N TYR A 230 -0.57 8.44 -10.03
CA TYR A 230 0.06 7.12 -9.94
C TYR A 230 1.57 7.19 -9.81
N LEU A 231 2.23 8.23 -10.36
CA LEU A 231 3.68 8.42 -10.20
C LEU A 231 4.02 8.83 -8.78
N TYR A 232 3.18 9.66 -8.16
CA TYR A 232 3.34 10.01 -6.75
C TYR A 232 3.12 8.80 -5.84
N LEU A 233 2.06 8.03 -6.07
CA LEU A 233 1.79 6.77 -5.38
C LEU A 233 2.91 5.73 -5.61
N ASP A 234 3.61 5.78 -6.76
CA ASP A 234 4.75 4.94 -7.05
C ASP A 234 5.93 5.26 -6.11
N VAL A 235 6.27 6.54 -5.99
CA VAL A 235 7.30 6.99 -5.07
C VAL A 235 6.93 6.70 -3.61
N LEU A 236 5.70 7.03 -3.20
CA LEU A 236 5.25 6.76 -1.83
C LEU A 236 5.42 5.30 -1.44
N HIS A 237 5.02 4.39 -2.33
CA HIS A 237 5.10 2.96 -2.07
C HIS A 237 6.53 2.48 -1.98
N HIS A 238 7.38 2.97 -2.90
CA HIS A 238 8.77 2.58 -2.97
C HIS A 238 9.53 3.03 -1.71
N LEU A 239 9.35 4.29 -1.30
CA LEU A 239 9.96 4.81 -0.08
C LEU A 239 9.41 4.11 1.17
N ALA A 240 8.10 3.87 1.28
CA ALA A 240 7.52 3.12 2.39
C ALA A 240 8.13 1.70 2.48
N ARG A 241 8.33 1.02 1.34
CA ARG A 241 9.02 -0.28 1.30
C ARG A 241 10.50 -0.18 1.67
N CYS A 242 11.16 0.90 1.27
CA CYS A 242 12.55 1.16 1.63
C CYS A 242 12.68 1.29 3.16
N LEU A 243 11.87 2.15 3.78
CA LEU A 243 11.82 2.36 5.24
C LEU A 243 11.54 1.06 6.01
N ALA A 244 10.63 0.23 5.50
CA ALA A 244 10.33 -1.08 6.09
C ALA A 244 11.45 -2.13 5.93
N SER A 245 12.42 -1.89 5.05
CA SER A 245 13.49 -2.85 4.76
C SER A 245 14.63 -2.78 5.78
N ARG A 246 15.40 -3.87 5.89
CA ARG A 246 16.63 -3.90 6.72
C ARG A 246 17.63 -2.80 6.33
N LEU A 247 17.76 -2.52 5.03
CA LEU A 247 18.70 -1.52 4.53
C LEU A 247 18.20 -0.08 4.73
N GLY A 248 16.89 0.12 4.90
CA GLY A 248 16.29 1.42 5.19
C GLY A 248 16.11 1.72 6.67
N GLN A 249 16.48 0.82 7.59
CA GLN A 249 16.38 1.10 9.04
C GLN A 249 17.12 2.38 9.48
N PRO A 250 18.32 2.70 8.98
CA PRO A 250 18.96 3.98 9.30
C PRO A 250 18.14 5.18 8.81
N LEU A 251 17.59 5.10 7.59
CA LEU A 251 16.72 6.15 7.03
C LEU A 251 15.47 6.33 7.88
N TRP A 252 14.85 5.23 8.31
CA TRP A 252 13.70 5.23 9.21
C TRP A 252 14.01 5.89 10.55
N GLN A 253 15.06 5.47 11.24
CA GLN A 253 15.44 6.00 12.55
C GLN A 253 15.70 7.52 12.51
N ILE A 254 16.45 7.98 11.50
CA ILE A 254 16.76 9.41 11.34
C ILE A 254 15.50 10.20 10.97
N SER A 255 14.64 9.67 10.09
CA SER A 255 13.36 10.31 9.76
C SER A 255 12.50 10.53 11.00
N ARG A 256 12.42 9.52 11.87
CA ARG A 256 11.64 9.58 13.13
C ARG A 256 12.24 10.56 14.12
N GLN A 257 13.56 10.55 14.27
CA GLN A 257 14.29 11.47 15.13
C GLN A 257 14.06 12.93 14.70
N MET A 258 14.27 13.24 13.42
CA MET A 258 14.00 14.58 12.86
C MET A 258 12.51 14.94 12.88
N ALA A 259 11.66 13.91 12.79
CA ALA A 259 10.24 13.85 13.10
C ALA A 259 9.82 14.46 14.45
N ASN A 260 10.72 14.41 15.45
CA ASN A 260 10.37 14.43 16.87
C ASN A 260 9.32 13.36 17.24
N LEU A 261 9.44 12.17 16.63
CA LEU A 261 8.50 11.08 16.85
C LEU A 261 9.22 9.86 17.46
N PRO A 262 8.53 9.02 18.26
CA PRO A 262 9.16 7.88 18.93
C PRO A 262 9.91 6.96 17.97
N ALA A 263 11.15 6.62 18.32
CA ALA A 263 11.96 5.66 17.59
C ALA A 263 11.60 4.23 18.01
N HIS A 264 11.34 3.37 17.04
CA HIS A 264 11.19 1.94 17.23
C HIS A 264 11.57 1.22 15.94
N ASN A 265 11.78 -0.09 15.97
CA ASN A 265 12.12 -0.85 14.78
C ASN A 265 10.85 -1.39 14.11
N ILE A 266 10.79 -1.30 12.78
CA ILE A 266 9.72 -1.95 12.02
C ILE A 266 10.01 -3.46 12.01
N PRO A 267 9.03 -4.33 12.35
CA PRO A 267 9.26 -5.76 12.41
C PRO A 267 9.73 -6.33 11.07
N ALA A 268 10.90 -6.97 11.07
CA ALA A 268 11.55 -7.48 9.86
C ALA A 268 10.81 -8.63 9.16
N GLN A 269 9.77 -9.20 9.80
CA GLN A 269 8.99 -10.31 9.24
C GLN A 269 8.15 -9.95 8.01
N PHE A 270 7.86 -8.66 7.79
CA PHE A 270 6.95 -8.24 6.73
C PHE A 270 7.73 -7.87 5.46
N ARG A 271 7.57 -8.67 4.40
CA ARG A 271 8.16 -8.41 3.07
C ARG A 271 7.38 -7.37 2.26
N TYR A 272 6.12 -7.12 2.61
CA TYR A 272 5.18 -6.28 1.86
C TYR A 272 4.36 -5.41 2.81
N ILE A 273 4.28 -4.12 2.51
CA ILE A 273 3.53 -3.16 3.33
C ILE A 273 2.03 -3.50 3.39
N GLU A 274 1.50 -4.10 2.32
CA GLU A 274 0.10 -4.52 2.18
C GLU A 274 -0.31 -5.63 3.16
N GLN A 275 0.64 -6.26 3.86
CA GLN A 275 0.42 -7.36 4.81
C GLN A 275 0.66 -6.97 6.27
N MET A 276 1.15 -5.75 6.52
CA MET A 276 1.38 -5.22 7.87
C MET A 276 0.05 -4.93 8.58
N ASP A 277 0.06 -4.51 9.84
CA ASP A 277 -1.12 -3.93 10.49
C ASP A 277 -1.31 -2.46 10.11
N ILE A 278 -2.48 -1.92 10.43
CA ILE A 278 -2.85 -0.54 10.13
C ILE A 278 -1.90 0.48 10.75
N SER A 279 -1.40 0.23 11.98
CA SER A 279 -0.50 1.14 12.69
C SER A 279 0.83 1.27 11.96
N THR A 280 1.46 0.13 11.63
CA THR A 280 2.74 0.10 10.92
C THR A 280 2.62 0.71 9.52
N ARG A 281 1.54 0.40 8.79
CA ARG A 281 1.28 1.03 7.48
C ARG A 281 1.13 2.54 7.62
N HIS A 282 0.41 2.99 8.63
CA HIS A 282 0.14 4.39 8.88
C HIS A 282 1.44 5.16 9.09
N GLU A 283 2.31 4.69 9.99
CA GLU A 283 3.58 5.36 10.27
C GLU A 283 4.53 5.36 9.07
N LEU A 284 4.56 4.28 8.28
CA LEU A 284 5.34 4.22 7.04
C LEU A 284 4.87 5.25 6.02
N VAL A 285 3.56 5.36 5.82
CA VAL A 285 2.97 6.28 4.84
C VAL A 285 3.15 7.73 5.29
N THR A 286 2.85 8.06 6.54
CA THR A 286 3.01 9.43 7.07
C THR A 286 4.46 9.87 7.09
N THR A 287 5.39 8.99 7.51
CA THR A 287 6.83 9.28 7.44
C THR A 287 7.29 9.48 5.99
N THR A 288 6.74 8.72 5.05
CA THR A 288 7.07 8.91 3.63
C THR A 288 6.54 10.23 3.08
N ILE A 289 5.30 10.60 3.39
CA ILE A 289 4.72 11.90 2.99
C ILE A 289 5.59 13.03 3.55
N TRP A 290 5.96 12.95 4.82
CA TRP A 290 6.85 13.94 5.44
C TRP A 290 8.21 14.02 4.77
N LEU A 291 8.83 12.90 4.38
CA LEU A 291 10.09 12.94 3.64
C LEU A 291 9.97 13.66 2.30
N LEU A 292 8.79 13.63 1.68
CA LEU A 292 8.50 14.28 0.40
C LEU A 292 8.09 15.74 0.54
N HIS A 293 7.84 16.26 1.73
CA HIS A 293 7.72 17.70 1.96
C HIS A 293 9.07 18.39 1.80
N GLU A 294 9.04 19.70 1.48
CA GLU A 294 10.26 20.48 1.17
C GLU A 294 11.09 19.81 0.07
N TRP A 295 10.40 19.24 -0.92
CA TRP A 295 11.00 18.48 -2.00
C TRP A 295 12.06 19.27 -2.78
N PRO A 296 13.23 18.68 -3.12
CA PRO A 296 13.76 17.38 -2.70
C PRO A 296 14.63 17.42 -1.44
N SER A 297 14.77 18.60 -0.83
CA SER A 297 15.79 18.93 0.17
C SER A 297 15.73 18.04 1.41
N ARG A 298 14.52 17.80 1.94
CA ARG A 298 14.36 17.02 3.17
C ARG A 298 14.80 15.57 2.96
N LEU A 299 14.28 14.89 1.94
CA LEU A 299 14.69 13.51 1.63
C LEU A 299 16.21 13.42 1.43
N LEU A 300 16.82 14.33 0.67
CA LEU A 300 18.27 14.34 0.46
C LEU A 300 19.06 14.52 1.76
N HIS A 301 18.60 15.40 2.64
CA HIS A 301 19.22 15.63 3.94
C HIS A 301 19.17 14.36 4.80
N VAL A 302 17.98 13.76 4.96
CA VAL A 302 17.84 12.51 5.75
C VAL A 302 18.64 11.38 5.12
N CYS A 303 18.62 11.22 3.79
CA CYS A 303 19.44 10.22 3.11
C CYS A 303 20.94 10.41 3.36
N THR A 304 21.42 11.66 3.38
CA THR A 304 22.83 11.96 3.64
C THR A 304 23.24 11.58 5.06
N GLN A 305 22.42 11.93 6.06
CA GLN A 305 22.62 11.56 7.47
C GLN A 305 22.54 10.02 7.66
N ALA A 306 21.67 9.35 6.89
CA ALA A 306 21.51 7.89 6.92
C ALA A 306 22.58 7.13 6.13
N HIS A 307 23.54 7.83 5.49
CA HIS A 307 24.48 7.27 4.53
C HIS A 307 23.80 6.43 3.43
N MET A 308 22.59 6.82 3.04
CA MET A 308 21.79 6.15 2.01
C MET A 308 22.31 6.48 0.61
N LYS A 309 22.78 5.47 -0.12
CA LYS A 309 23.31 5.60 -1.49
C LYS A 309 22.21 5.39 -2.54
N SER A 310 22.37 5.96 -3.73
CA SER A 310 21.46 5.72 -4.87
C SER A 310 21.29 4.22 -5.19
N SER A 311 22.36 3.42 -5.11
CA SER A 311 22.31 1.97 -5.34
C SER A 311 21.41 1.21 -4.36
N THR A 312 21.25 1.74 -3.14
CA THR A 312 20.39 1.16 -2.11
C THR A 312 18.98 1.72 -2.24
N LEU A 313 18.84 3.04 -2.39
CA LEU A 313 17.55 3.70 -2.49
C LEU A 313 16.78 3.27 -3.74
N PHE A 314 17.44 3.10 -4.89
CA PHE A 314 16.79 2.69 -6.16
C PHE A 314 16.82 1.18 -6.41
N ARG A 315 17.21 0.38 -5.41
CA ARG A 315 17.27 -1.09 -5.53
C ARG A 315 15.90 -1.64 -5.94
N ASP A 316 15.90 -2.57 -6.89
CA ASP A 316 14.72 -3.25 -7.42
C ASP A 316 13.65 -2.30 -8.04
N TRP A 317 14.03 -1.08 -8.43
CA TRP A 317 13.14 -0.08 -9.01
C TRP A 317 13.71 0.55 -10.29
N PRO A 318 13.86 -0.24 -11.38
CA PRO A 318 14.50 0.20 -12.61
C PRO A 318 13.71 1.27 -13.40
N ARG A 319 12.41 1.45 -13.09
CA ARG A 319 11.51 2.40 -13.76
C ARG A 319 11.00 3.45 -12.78
N ALA A 320 11.90 4.01 -11.97
CA ALA A 320 11.55 5.10 -11.06
C ALA A 320 10.97 6.30 -11.86
N PRO A 321 9.93 6.98 -11.35
CA PRO A 321 9.40 8.19 -11.97
C PRO A 321 10.50 9.23 -12.22
N TYR A 322 10.50 9.82 -13.41
CA TYR A 322 11.55 10.75 -13.84
C TYR A 322 11.77 11.89 -12.85
N TRP A 323 10.68 12.52 -12.38
CA TRP A 323 10.74 13.64 -11.42
C TRP A 323 11.49 13.29 -10.12
N PHE A 324 11.37 12.05 -9.67
CA PHE A 324 12.03 11.57 -8.47
C PHE A 324 13.49 11.21 -8.77
N ALA A 325 13.70 10.45 -9.84
CA ALA A 325 15.01 9.97 -10.24
C ALA A 325 15.96 11.13 -10.58
N SER A 326 15.51 12.12 -11.35
CA SER A 326 16.34 13.26 -11.77
C SER A 326 16.80 14.12 -10.59
N ALA A 327 15.98 14.27 -9.55
CA ALA A 327 16.29 15.08 -8.38
C ALA A 327 17.19 14.36 -7.38
N ILE A 328 16.97 13.06 -7.16
CA ILE A 328 17.61 12.30 -6.08
C ILE A 328 18.83 11.51 -6.56
N PHE A 329 18.72 10.81 -7.70
CA PHE A 329 19.74 9.87 -8.13
C PHE A 329 21.14 10.52 -8.25
N PRO A 330 21.32 11.68 -8.93
CA PRO A 330 22.64 12.27 -9.11
C PRO A 330 23.26 12.78 -7.80
N LYS A 331 22.43 13.13 -6.80
CA LYS A 331 22.87 13.71 -5.53
C LYS A 331 23.34 12.66 -4.53
N LEU A 332 22.78 11.46 -4.57
CA LEU A 332 23.16 10.33 -3.72
C LEU A 332 24.07 9.31 -4.43
N TYR A 333 24.42 9.57 -5.70
CA TYR A 333 25.26 8.68 -6.50
C TYR A 333 26.73 8.92 -6.17
N SER A 334 27.37 7.90 -5.60
CA SER A 334 28.80 7.90 -5.27
C SER A 334 29.48 6.72 -5.98
N PRO A 335 29.87 6.87 -7.26
CA PRO A 335 30.33 5.75 -8.10
C PRO A 335 31.59 5.05 -7.58
N ASN A 336 32.35 5.66 -6.66
CA ASN A 336 33.73 5.26 -6.38
C ASN A 336 34.14 5.31 -4.90
N GLN A 337 33.18 5.29 -3.98
CA GLN A 337 33.48 5.44 -2.55
C GLN A 337 34.19 4.22 -1.93
N HIS A 338 34.21 3.07 -2.61
CA HIS A 338 34.75 1.82 -2.10
C HIS A 338 36.20 1.53 -2.48
N ILE A 339 36.82 2.35 -3.34
CA ILE A 339 38.21 2.14 -3.74
C ILE A 339 39.10 2.50 -2.55
N SER A 340 39.87 1.54 -2.05
CA SER A 340 40.85 1.79 -0.98
C SER A 340 42.05 2.57 -1.53
N LEU A 341 42.79 3.25 -0.64
CA LEU A 341 44.03 3.93 -1.07
C LEU A 341 45.08 2.91 -1.54
N GLU A 342 45.05 1.69 -1.01
CA GLU A 342 45.89 0.57 -1.43
C GLU A 342 45.56 0.13 -2.85
N GLU A 343 44.27 -0.01 -3.20
CA GLU A 343 43.85 -0.34 -4.57
C GLU A 343 44.25 0.76 -5.57
N ILE A 344 44.16 2.04 -5.18
CA ILE A 344 44.65 3.15 -6.01
C ILE A 344 46.17 3.05 -6.17
N SER A 345 46.91 2.75 -5.09
CA SER A 345 48.37 2.64 -5.12
C SER A 345 48.86 1.47 -5.99
N GLU A 346 48.19 0.31 -5.91
CA GLU A 346 48.47 -0.84 -6.76
C GLU A 346 48.12 -0.58 -8.23
N ALA A 347 47.04 0.15 -8.50
CA ALA A 347 46.70 0.57 -9.86
C ALA A 347 47.73 1.56 -10.44
N ILE A 348 48.29 2.46 -9.62
CA ILE A 348 49.41 3.34 -10.01
C ILE A 348 50.67 2.51 -10.29
N ALA A 349 51.01 1.56 -9.41
CA ALA A 349 52.15 0.67 -9.60
C ALA A 349 52.01 -0.18 -10.87
N TYR A 350 50.80 -0.66 -11.16
CA TYR A 350 50.47 -1.34 -12.42
C TYR A 350 50.71 -0.42 -13.63
N CYS A 351 50.25 0.84 -13.57
CA CYS A 351 50.49 1.80 -14.64
C CYS A 351 51.99 2.01 -14.91
N HIS A 352 52.79 2.17 -13.86
CA HIS A 352 54.26 2.28 -13.99
C HIS A 352 54.90 1.04 -14.59
N ARG A 353 54.51 -0.17 -14.14
CA ARG A 353 55.02 -1.45 -14.67
C ARG A 353 54.73 -1.66 -16.15
N HIS A 354 53.62 -1.12 -16.64
CA HIS A 354 53.16 -1.30 -18.01
C HIS A 354 53.36 -0.05 -18.90
N TYR A 355 54.14 0.93 -18.45
CA TYR A 355 54.40 2.19 -19.18
C TYR A 355 53.12 2.96 -19.57
N ILE A 356 52.07 2.84 -18.76
CA ILE A 356 50.82 3.57 -18.92
C ILE A 356 50.96 4.92 -18.20
N PRO A 357 50.60 6.06 -18.84
CA PRO A 357 50.63 7.36 -18.19
C PRO A 357 49.74 7.39 -16.95
N VAL A 358 50.31 7.78 -15.81
CA VAL A 358 49.54 7.93 -14.56
C VAL A 358 48.72 9.21 -14.64
N ASN A 359 47.40 9.05 -14.75
CA ASN A 359 46.42 10.12 -14.62
C ASN A 359 45.09 9.52 -14.18
N THR A 360 44.15 10.36 -13.74
CA THR A 360 42.84 9.91 -13.22
C THR A 360 42.14 8.94 -14.18
N VAL A 361 42.21 9.19 -15.49
CA VAL A 361 41.50 8.40 -16.50
C VAL A 361 42.10 7.00 -16.62
N GLN A 362 43.43 6.90 -16.71
CA GLN A 362 44.10 5.61 -16.85
C GLN A 362 44.02 4.77 -15.58
N VAL A 363 44.22 5.38 -14.41
CA VAL A 363 44.12 4.68 -13.12
C VAL A 363 42.67 4.20 -12.88
N ALA A 364 41.67 5.01 -13.22
CA ALA A 364 40.27 4.58 -13.16
C ALA A 364 39.99 3.40 -14.11
N LYS A 365 40.53 3.42 -15.33
CA LYS A 365 40.37 2.35 -16.31
C LYS A 365 40.97 1.03 -15.83
N VAL A 366 42.14 1.06 -15.20
CA VAL A 366 42.78 -0.11 -14.57
C VAL A 366 41.90 -0.71 -13.47
N LEU A 367 41.21 0.13 -12.70
CA LEU A 367 40.28 -0.28 -11.65
C LEU A 367 38.87 -0.66 -12.16
N GLY A 368 38.64 -0.67 -13.47
CA GLY A 368 37.34 -1.00 -14.07
C GLY A 368 36.27 0.10 -13.90
N LEU A 369 36.70 1.35 -13.78
CA LEU A 369 35.85 2.51 -13.49
C LEU A 369 35.84 3.49 -14.66
N ASN A 370 34.73 4.22 -14.80
CA ASN A 370 34.59 5.28 -15.81
C ASN A 370 35.13 6.66 -15.33
N GLY A 371 35.85 6.70 -14.20
CA GLY A 371 36.44 7.91 -13.59
C GLY A 371 36.09 8.04 -12.10
N SER A 372 36.96 8.65 -11.29
CA SER A 372 36.77 8.79 -9.82
C SER A 372 37.40 10.06 -9.23
N LYS A 373 36.61 10.83 -8.46
CA LYS A 373 37.11 11.99 -7.69
C LYS A 373 38.16 11.59 -6.65
N ARG A 374 37.99 10.43 -6.01
CA ARG A 374 38.93 9.92 -4.99
C ARG A 374 40.30 9.60 -5.59
N ILE A 375 40.32 9.08 -6.83
CA ILE A 375 41.57 8.88 -7.58
C ILE A 375 42.22 10.24 -7.88
N SER A 376 41.46 11.22 -8.37
CA SER A 376 41.99 12.57 -8.64
C SER A 376 42.56 13.25 -7.39
N GLU A 377 41.89 13.12 -6.25
CA GLU A 377 42.36 13.68 -4.97
C GLU A 377 43.64 12.97 -4.50
N PHE A 378 43.72 11.65 -4.62
CA PHE A 378 44.90 10.88 -4.23
C PHE A 378 46.11 11.16 -5.12
N LEU A 379 45.92 11.27 -6.45
CA LEU A 379 46.99 11.64 -7.38
C LEU A 379 47.52 13.05 -7.09
N ARG A 380 46.63 14.01 -6.78
CA ARG A 380 47.04 15.36 -6.36
C ARG A 380 47.87 15.35 -5.08
N LEU A 381 47.54 14.50 -4.10
CA LEU A 381 48.34 14.36 -2.87
C LEU A 381 49.75 13.81 -3.16
N LEU A 382 49.91 13.04 -4.23
CA LEU A 382 51.19 12.46 -4.67
C LEU A 382 51.93 13.33 -5.70
N ASN A 383 51.38 14.49 -6.10
CA ASN A 383 51.88 15.32 -7.20
C ASN A 383 52.03 14.57 -8.53
N LEU A 384 51.12 13.64 -8.82
CA LEU A 384 51.07 12.83 -10.04
C LEU A 384 49.95 13.26 -11.00
#